data_AF-A0A9N8E3J3-F1
#
_entry.id   AF-A0A9N8E3J3-F1
#
_cell.length_a   1.000
_cell.length_b   1.000
_cell.length_c   1.000
_cell.angle_alpha   90.00
_cell.angle_beta   90.00
_cell.angle_gamma   90.00
#
_symmetry.space_group_name_H-M   'P 1'
#
loop_
_entity.id
_entity.type
_entity.pdbx_description
1 polymer ?
#
loop_
_entity_poly.entity_id
_entity_poly.type
_entity_poly.pdbx_seq_one_letter_code
_entity_poly.pdbx_strand_id
1 'polypeptide(L)'
;MYRHEQTYKNELDAWKLYHKTEAQILQQILDAFNDTYTKALKDRMWGYGNTSPFDIITHLVTKYGKITETDLLANRELLTQPWTPPTDIEELFDNIDTCIAFSVEGGDVISDRNDVSAGIATLQATGLFIHPIR
;
A
#
# COMPACT_ATOMS: atom_id res chain seq x y z
N MET A 1 45.92 21.91 13.49
CA MET A 1 45.09 22.66 12.52
C MET A 1 44.53 21.76 11.41
N TYR A 2 45.34 20.91 10.76
CA TYR A 2 44.91 20.06 9.63
C TYR A 2 43.74 19.08 9.90
N ARG A 3 43.68 18.45 11.09
CA ARG A 3 42.63 17.46 11.43
C ARG A 3 41.23 18.07 11.53
N HIS A 4 41.10 19.26 12.10
CA HIS A 4 39.80 19.94 12.25
C HIS A 4 39.23 20.40 10.91
N GLU A 5 40.08 20.85 9.99
CA GLU A 5 39.66 21.24 8.65
C GLU A 5 39.12 20.04 7.85
N GLN A 6 39.76 18.87 7.97
CA GLN A 6 39.31 17.66 7.31
C GLN A 6 37.99 17.12 7.90
N THR A 7 37.84 17.16 9.22
CA THR A 7 36.57 16.81 9.88
C THR A 7 35.44 17.72 9.42
N TYR A 8 35.66 19.03 9.39
CA TYR A 8 34.68 20.00 8.89
C TYR A 8 34.27 19.74 7.44
N LYS A 9 35.25 19.45 6.55
CA LYS A 9 34.96 19.12 5.14
C LYS A 9 34.08 17.87 5.03
N ASN A 10 34.40 16.82 5.77
CA ASN A 10 33.61 15.58 5.78
C ASN A 10 32.19 15.82 6.28
N GLU A 11 32.02 16.60 7.35
CA GLU A 11 30.71 16.96 7.90
C GLU A 11 29.89 17.79 6.91
N LEU A 12 30.52 18.76 6.24
CA LEU A 12 29.89 19.58 5.22
C LEU A 12 29.44 18.74 4.01
N ASP A 13 30.26 17.79 3.57
CA ASP A 13 29.94 16.92 2.45
C ASP A 13 28.81 15.94 2.80
N ALA A 14 28.82 15.39 4.03
CA ALA A 14 27.73 14.57 4.54
C ALA A 14 26.41 15.36 4.61
N TRP A 15 26.46 16.60 5.10
CA TRP A 15 25.31 17.50 5.18
C TRP A 15 24.75 17.83 3.78
N LYS A 16 25.62 18.15 2.82
CA LYS A 16 25.20 18.40 1.43
C LYS A 16 24.58 17.16 0.79
N LEU A 17 25.17 15.99 1.02
CA LEU A 17 24.65 14.73 0.49
C LEU A 17 23.26 14.45 1.06
N TYR A 18 23.09 14.59 2.37
CA TYR A 18 21.80 14.41 3.05
C TYR A 18 20.70 15.27 2.40
N HIS A 19 20.89 16.59 2.32
CA HIS A 19 19.87 17.48 1.76
C HIS A 19 19.64 17.29 0.27
N LYS A 20 20.69 16.96 -0.49
CA LYS A 20 20.53 16.65 -1.91
C LYS A 20 19.68 15.39 -2.10
N THR A 21 19.96 14.34 -1.33
CA THR A 21 19.19 13.09 -1.38
C THR A 21 17.76 13.31 -0.92
N GLU A 22 17.53 14.04 0.17
CA GLU A 22 16.20 14.39 0.66
C GLU A 22 15.38 15.15 -0.41
N ALA A 23 15.96 16.16 -1.04
CA ALA A 23 15.31 16.90 -2.13
C ALA A 23 15.01 16.01 -3.35
N GLN A 24 15.90 15.08 -3.69
CA GLN A 24 15.67 14.14 -4.79
C GLN A 24 14.54 13.16 -4.48
N ILE A 25 14.44 12.67 -3.24
CA ILE A 25 13.34 11.80 -2.81
C ILE A 25 12.03 12.58 -2.84
N LEU A 26 12.02 13.82 -2.32
CA LEU A 26 10.85 14.68 -2.37
C LEU A 26 10.36 14.87 -3.81
N GLN A 27 11.28 15.15 -4.74
CA GLN A 27 10.93 15.32 -6.15
C GLN A 27 10.34 14.04 -6.75
N GLN A 28 10.94 12.87 -6.49
CA GLN A 28 10.41 11.60 -6.98
C GLN A 28 8.99 11.33 -6.47
N ILE A 29 8.70 11.66 -5.21
CA ILE A 29 7.35 11.53 -4.65
C ILE A 29 6.41 12.51 -5.34
N LEU A 30 6.77 13.79 -5.46
CA LEU A 30 5.92 14.80 -6.08
C LEU A 30 5.64 14.51 -7.56
N ASP A 31 6.58 13.88 -8.27
CA ASP A 31 6.40 13.47 -9.67
C ASP A 31 5.50 12.23 -9.80
N ALA A 32 5.48 11.35 -8.78
CA ALA A 32 4.66 10.14 -8.77
C ALA A 32 3.17 10.41 -8.52
N PHE A 33 2.83 11.52 -7.86
CA PHE A 33 1.45 11.84 -7.48
C PHE A 33 0.95 13.13 -8.16
N ASN A 34 -0.34 13.20 -8.46
CA ASN A 34 -0.95 14.45 -8.92
C ASN A 34 -0.92 15.50 -7.79
N ASP A 35 -0.55 16.75 -8.11
CA ASP A 35 -0.47 17.87 -7.13
C ASP A 35 -1.77 18.07 -6.34
N THR A 36 -2.93 17.63 -6.85
CA THR A 36 -4.20 17.66 -6.10
C THR A 36 -4.14 16.93 -4.76
N TYR A 37 -3.32 15.86 -4.66
CA TYR A 37 -3.16 15.06 -3.44
C TYR A 37 -2.09 15.61 -2.48
N THR A 38 -1.18 16.48 -2.95
CA THR A 38 -0.06 17.00 -2.16
C THR A 38 -0.13 18.49 -1.88
N LYS A 39 -0.89 19.26 -2.67
CA LYS A 39 -0.99 20.74 -2.59
C LYS A 39 -1.44 21.27 -1.23
N ALA A 40 -2.09 20.43 -0.42
CA ALA A 40 -2.49 20.80 0.94
C ALA A 40 -1.28 21.09 1.85
N LEU A 41 -0.11 20.53 1.52
CA LEU A 41 1.15 20.73 2.23
C LEU A 41 2.06 21.79 1.56
N LYS A 42 1.61 22.40 0.47
CA LYS A 42 2.39 23.35 -0.31
C LYS A 42 2.24 24.74 0.28
N ASP A 43 3.34 25.31 0.76
CA ASP A 43 3.37 26.70 1.20
C ASP A 43 3.17 27.65 0.02
N ARG A 44 2.45 28.75 0.25
CA ARG A 44 2.11 29.72 -0.80
C ARG A 44 3.33 30.44 -1.37
N MET A 45 4.34 30.72 -0.54
CA MET A 45 5.53 31.48 -0.91
C MET A 45 6.71 30.56 -1.23
N TRP A 46 6.87 29.48 -0.48
CA TRP A 46 8.05 28.61 -0.52
C TRP A 46 7.79 27.24 -1.15
N GLY A 47 6.55 26.95 -1.57
CA GLY A 47 6.20 25.64 -2.10
C GLY A 47 6.42 24.54 -1.07
N TYR A 48 7.09 23.45 -1.46
CA TYR A 48 7.43 22.35 -0.56
C TYR A 48 8.77 22.55 0.18
N GLY A 49 9.32 23.77 0.21
CA GLY A 49 10.66 24.05 0.74
C GLY A 49 10.85 23.73 2.23
N ASN A 50 9.77 23.65 3.01
CA ASN A 50 9.77 23.26 4.42
C ASN A 50 9.11 21.90 4.67
N THR A 51 8.84 21.12 3.62
CA THR A 51 8.11 19.86 3.72
C THR A 51 9.07 18.71 3.47
N SER A 52 9.21 17.79 4.44
CA SER A 52 10.06 16.62 4.25
C SER A 52 9.35 15.58 3.37
N PRO A 53 10.10 14.67 2.72
CA PRO A 53 9.52 13.50 2.05
C PRO A 53 8.57 12.70 2.95
N PHE A 54 8.92 12.57 4.23
CA PHE A 54 8.13 11.85 5.22
C PHE A 54 6.77 12.51 5.47
N ASP A 55 6.70 13.85 5.50
CA ASP A 55 5.44 14.58 5.67
C ASP A 55 4.49 14.33 4.51
N ILE A 56 5.01 14.30 3.27
CA ILE A 56 4.22 14.00 2.07
C ILE A 56 3.64 12.59 2.16
N ILE A 57 4.49 11.58 2.42
CA ILE A 57 4.05 10.18 2.51
C ILE A 57 3.02 10.01 3.63
N THR A 58 3.29 10.59 4.80
CA THR A 58 2.37 10.53 5.94
C THR A 58 1.02 11.14 5.58
N HIS A 59 0.99 12.28 4.89
CA HIS A 59 -0.26 12.87 4.43
C HIS A 59 -1.01 11.98 3.43
N LEU A 60 -0.31 11.42 2.45
CA LEU A 60 -0.91 10.55 1.44
C LEU A 60 -1.54 9.31 2.09
N VAL A 61 -0.80 8.63 2.96
CA VAL A 61 -1.29 7.44 3.68
C VAL A 61 -2.45 7.79 4.61
N THR A 62 -2.30 8.82 5.45
CA THR A 62 -3.32 9.14 6.46
C THR A 62 -4.61 9.71 5.87
N LYS A 63 -4.55 10.39 4.72
CA LYS A 63 -5.72 11.04 4.12
C LYS A 63 -6.35 10.22 3.01
N TYR A 64 -5.54 9.55 2.19
CA TYR A 64 -5.99 8.86 0.99
C TYR A 64 -5.70 7.36 1.01
N GLY A 65 -4.75 6.90 1.82
CA GLY A 65 -4.47 5.47 2.04
C GLY A 65 -5.38 4.78 3.05
N LYS A 66 -6.60 5.31 3.25
CA LYS A 66 -7.60 4.67 4.11
C LYS A 66 -8.44 3.73 3.27
N ILE A 67 -8.59 2.49 3.74
CA ILE A 67 -9.55 1.55 3.19
C ILE A 67 -10.96 2.09 3.47
N THR A 68 -11.74 2.29 2.41
CA THR A 68 -13.12 2.76 2.50
C THR A 68 -14.10 1.59 2.58
N GLU A 69 -15.36 1.85 2.98
CA GLU A 69 -16.42 0.84 2.95
C GLU A 69 -16.64 0.26 1.54
N THR A 70 -16.48 1.09 0.50
CA THR A 70 -16.54 0.66 -0.90
C THR A 70 -15.42 -0.32 -1.22
N ASP A 71 -14.21 -0.08 -0.73
CA ASP A 71 -13.07 -0.98 -0.95
C ASP A 71 -13.27 -2.32 -0.21
N LEU A 72 -13.83 -2.28 1.01
CA LEU A 72 -14.20 -3.48 1.75
C LEU A 72 -15.30 -4.29 1.04
N LEU A 73 -16.27 -3.62 0.43
CA LEU A 73 -17.29 -4.28 -0.37
C LEU A 73 -16.68 -4.95 -1.61
N ALA A 74 -15.81 -4.24 -2.33
CA ALA A 74 -15.09 -4.80 -3.48
C ALA A 74 -14.23 -6.00 -3.07
N ASN A 75 -13.58 -5.94 -1.91
CA ASN A 75 -12.83 -7.07 -1.35
C ASN A 75 -13.72 -8.30 -1.08
N ARG A 76 -14.94 -8.08 -0.59
CA ARG A 76 -15.92 -9.17 -0.41
C ARG A 76 -16.38 -9.76 -1.74
N GLU A 77 -16.54 -8.95 -2.77
CA GLU A 77 -16.86 -9.43 -4.11
C GLU A 77 -15.71 -10.30 -4.66
N LEU A 78 -14.46 -9.85 -4.51
CA LEU A 78 -13.25 -10.61 -4.88
C LEU A 78 -13.14 -11.94 -4.14
N LEU A 79 -13.46 -11.98 -2.84
CA LEU A 79 -13.47 -13.22 -2.06
C LEU A 79 -14.43 -14.27 -2.66
N THR A 80 -15.54 -13.83 -3.25
CA THR A 80 -16.55 -14.71 -3.86
C THR A 80 -16.32 -14.98 -5.35
N GLN A 81 -15.23 -14.47 -5.92
CA GLN A 81 -14.96 -14.63 -7.34
C GLN A 81 -14.68 -16.10 -7.67
N PRO A 82 -15.31 -16.66 -8.72
CA PRO A 82 -15.05 -18.03 -9.13
C PRO A 82 -13.60 -18.21 -9.63
N TRP A 83 -12.85 -19.11 -8.99
CA TRP A 83 -11.61 -19.66 -9.52
C TRP A 83 -11.91 -20.42 -10.80
N THR A 84 -11.21 -20.10 -11.88
CA THR A 84 -11.46 -20.67 -13.21
C THR A 84 -10.23 -21.43 -13.69
N PRO A 85 -10.25 -22.78 -13.68
CA PRO A 85 -9.19 -23.61 -14.26
C PRO A 85 -8.88 -23.20 -15.72
N PRO A 86 -7.63 -23.36 -16.20
CA PRO A 86 -6.58 -24.24 -15.70
C PRO A 86 -5.54 -23.56 -14.78
N THR A 87 -5.88 -22.43 -14.16
CA THR A 87 -4.99 -21.76 -13.20
C THR A 87 -4.67 -22.64 -12.00
N ASP A 88 -3.57 -22.36 -11.30
CA ASP A 88 -3.19 -23.15 -10.13
C ASP A 88 -4.24 -22.96 -9.02
N ILE A 89 -4.49 -24.01 -8.24
CA ILE A 89 -5.39 -23.93 -7.09
C ILE A 89 -4.79 -23.05 -5.98
N GLU A 90 -3.47 -22.89 -5.95
CA GLU A 90 -2.81 -21.92 -5.05
C GLU A 90 -3.31 -20.49 -5.29
N GLU A 91 -3.70 -20.12 -6.52
CA GLU A 91 -4.27 -18.79 -6.79
C GLU A 91 -5.59 -18.55 -6.04
N LEU A 92 -6.37 -19.61 -5.77
CA LEU A 92 -7.57 -19.52 -4.94
C LEU A 92 -7.20 -19.20 -3.48
N PHE A 93 -6.20 -19.90 -2.93
CA PHE A 93 -5.77 -19.69 -1.56
C PHE A 93 -5.11 -18.33 -1.37
N ASP A 94 -4.24 -17.92 -2.31
CA ASP A 94 -3.63 -16.60 -2.32
C ASP A 94 -4.68 -15.48 -2.36
N ASN A 95 -5.76 -15.64 -3.15
CA ASN A 95 -6.86 -14.69 -3.19
C ASN A 95 -7.58 -14.59 -1.84
N ILE A 96 -7.85 -15.73 -1.20
CA ILE A 96 -8.50 -15.78 0.13
C ILE A 96 -7.61 -15.09 1.18
N ASP A 97 -6.33 -15.44 1.25
CA ASP A 97 -5.38 -14.85 2.20
C ASP A 97 -5.22 -13.35 2.00
N THR A 98 -5.15 -12.91 0.73
CA THR A 98 -5.11 -11.48 0.38
C THR A 98 -6.37 -10.76 0.83
N CYS A 99 -7.55 -11.36 0.61
CA CYS A 99 -8.82 -10.79 1.04
C CYS A 99 -8.92 -10.68 2.56
N ILE A 100 -8.46 -11.70 3.30
CA ILE A 100 -8.42 -11.70 4.76
C ILE A 100 -7.49 -10.57 5.25
N ALA A 101 -6.26 -10.50 4.75
CA ALA A 101 -5.31 -9.47 5.14
C ALA A 101 -5.85 -8.05 4.89
N PHE A 102 -6.51 -7.83 3.75
CA PHE A 102 -7.15 -6.55 3.43
C PHE A 102 -8.29 -6.21 4.41
N SER A 103 -9.09 -7.21 4.78
CA SER A 103 -10.19 -7.04 5.73
C SER A 103 -9.73 -6.70 7.15
N VAL A 104 -8.58 -7.23 7.57
CA VAL A 104 -7.96 -6.93 8.87
C VAL A 104 -7.51 -5.47 8.91
N GLU A 105 -6.80 -5.01 7.87
CA GLU A 105 -6.34 -3.62 7.78
C GLU A 105 -7.53 -2.64 7.69
N GLY A 106 -8.61 -3.03 7.01
CA GLY A 106 -9.81 -2.22 6.89
C GLY A 106 -10.76 -2.26 8.11
N GLY A 107 -10.46 -3.08 9.12
CA GLY A 107 -11.23 -3.18 10.36
C GLY A 107 -12.56 -3.95 10.26
N ASP A 108 -12.80 -4.66 9.15
CA ASP A 108 -14.00 -5.47 8.90
C ASP A 108 -13.61 -6.92 8.61
N VAL A 109 -13.04 -7.57 9.63
CA VAL A 109 -12.36 -8.86 9.54
C VAL A 109 -13.28 -9.94 8.97
N ILE A 110 -12.84 -10.59 7.90
CA ILE A 110 -13.44 -11.83 7.40
C ILE A 110 -13.17 -12.93 8.42
N SER A 111 -14.23 -13.56 8.92
CA SER A 111 -14.11 -14.67 9.87
C SER A 111 -13.70 -15.98 9.18
N ASP A 112 -13.05 -16.88 9.95
CA ASP A 112 -12.69 -18.26 9.57
C ASP A 112 -13.88 -19.13 9.08
N ARG A 113 -15.12 -18.68 9.30
CA ARG A 113 -16.29 -19.33 8.72
C ARG A 113 -16.54 -18.84 7.30
N ASN A 114 -16.37 -17.54 7.07
CA ASN A 114 -16.73 -16.88 5.82
C ASN A 114 -15.70 -17.16 4.72
N ASP A 115 -14.41 -17.21 5.05
CA ASP A 115 -13.34 -17.61 4.12
C ASP A 115 -13.50 -19.06 3.63
N VAL A 116 -13.75 -20.01 4.53
CA VAL A 116 -14.00 -21.43 4.21
C VAL A 116 -15.26 -21.57 3.37
N SER A 117 -16.32 -20.85 3.75
CA SER A 117 -17.58 -20.86 2.99
C SER A 117 -17.37 -20.30 1.58
N ALA A 118 -16.59 -19.23 1.43
CA ALA A 118 -16.24 -18.66 0.13
C ALA A 118 -15.40 -19.62 -0.72
N GLY A 119 -14.36 -20.23 -0.15
CA GLY A 119 -13.55 -21.23 -0.84
C GLY A 119 -14.38 -22.42 -1.35
N ILE A 120 -15.28 -22.95 -0.51
CA ILE A 120 -16.20 -24.03 -0.93
C ILE A 120 -17.12 -23.57 -2.05
N ALA A 121 -17.73 -22.39 -1.93
CA ALA A 121 -18.63 -21.85 -2.96
C ALA A 121 -17.91 -21.67 -4.29
N THR A 122 -16.67 -21.15 -4.25
CA THR A 122 -15.82 -20.96 -5.41
C THR A 122 -15.47 -22.29 -6.10
N LEU A 123 -15.10 -23.32 -5.33
CA LEU A 123 -14.82 -24.65 -5.87
C LEU A 123 -16.08 -25.29 -6.47
N GLN A 124 -17.24 -25.15 -5.83
CA GLN A 124 -18.52 -25.67 -6.33
C GLN A 124 -18.94 -25.01 -7.65
N ALA A 125 -18.69 -23.70 -7.80
CA ALA A 125 -19.03 -22.96 -9.01
C ALA A 125 -18.29 -23.48 -10.27
N THR A 126 -17.14 -24.15 -10.11
CA THR A 126 -16.39 -24.75 -11.23
C THR A 126 -17.08 -25.97 -11.84
N GLY A 127 -17.97 -26.63 -11.11
CA GLY A 127 -18.57 -27.90 -11.52
C GLY A 127 -17.61 -29.10 -11.58
N LEU A 128 -16.31 -28.91 -11.26
CA LEU A 128 -15.31 -29.98 -11.24
C LEU A 128 -15.51 -30.92 -10.04
N PHE A 129 -15.99 -30.37 -8.92
CA PHE A 129 -16.18 -31.09 -7.66
C PHE A 129 -17.65 -31.47 -7.50
N ILE A 130 -18.05 -32.52 -8.23
CA ILE A 130 -19.45 -33.00 -8.34
C ILE A 130 -19.93 -33.80 -7.13
N HIS A 131 -19.01 -34.23 -6.25
CA HIS A 131 -19.35 -34.89 -5.00
C HIS A 131 -19.38 -33.88 -3.84
N PRO A 132 -20.41 -33.91 -2.99
CA PRO A 132 -20.49 -33.01 -1.85
C PRO A 132 -19.29 -33.24 -0.93
N ILE A 133 -18.52 -32.18 -0.69
CA ILE A 133 -17.50 -32.13 0.35
C ILE A 133 -18.27 -32.18 1.68
N ARG A 134 -18.23 -33.35 2.34
CA ARG A 134 -18.94 -33.65 3.59
C ARG A 134 -17.97 -33.76 4.75
#